data_AF-F2L937-F1
#
_entry.id   AF-F2L937-F1
#
_cell.length_a   1.000
_cell.length_b   1.000
_cell.length_c   1.000
_cell.angle_alpha   90.00
_cell.angle_beta   90.00
_cell.angle_gamma   90.00
#
_symmetry.space_group_name_H-M   'P 1'
#
loop_
_entity.id
_entity.type
_entity.pdbx_description
1 polymer ?
#
loop_
_entity_poly.entity_id
_entity_poly.type
_entity_poly.pdbx_seq_one_letter_code
_entity_poly.pdbx_strand_id
1 'polypeptide(L)'
;MTSNDPHARPVPPAGDDGRPAALPLIPAASEPPPGPGADASNTAPDSREARDHARRSDRAPDLDDGRALHEIHEVRDVHDIHEIREIHDDARPAPRRASAPFMRSHPLHLVSLGFGTGLAPFAPGLVGSLFGWLSFVALAPHLSPARWLVLIAAGFALGLVATHYTARALGGGRPRAIVWDQILATWIVMLLVTPASFGQQLAAFVLLRLVLRLRPPPMRRFDRRFDPRFDHRLKAGFGIMIDDLVAAFLTLLAIATWHAVFSTPG
;
A
#
# COMPACT_ATOMS: atom_id res chain seq x y z
N MET A 1 28.34 -2.97 -64.02
CA MET A 1 26.87 -3.04 -64.00
C MET A 1 26.42 -2.75 -62.57
N THR A 2 26.27 -1.47 -62.19
CA THR A 2 25.03 -0.64 -62.24
C THR A 2 23.96 -1.18 -61.27
N SER A 3 23.27 -0.44 -60.41
CA SER A 3 23.22 0.99 -60.05
C SER A 3 22.41 1.05 -58.75
N ASN A 4 22.76 1.96 -57.85
CA ASN A 4 21.86 2.47 -56.81
C ASN A 4 20.88 3.44 -57.50
N ASP A 5 19.57 3.41 -57.21
CA ASP A 5 18.68 4.52 -57.57
C ASP A 5 17.76 4.91 -56.39
N PRO A 6 17.92 6.11 -55.81
CA PRO A 6 17.19 6.62 -54.65
C PRO A 6 15.91 7.42 -54.99
N HIS A 7 15.17 7.07 -56.04
CA HIS A 7 13.99 7.83 -56.50
C HIS A 7 12.64 7.08 -56.52
N ALA A 8 12.28 6.37 -55.45
CA ALA A 8 10.89 5.90 -55.26
C ALA A 8 10.06 6.95 -54.49
N ARG A 9 9.21 7.69 -55.22
CA ARG A 9 8.20 8.62 -54.66
C ARG A 9 6.93 7.87 -54.21
N PRO A 10 6.17 8.39 -53.23
CA PRO A 10 5.04 7.69 -52.63
C PRO A 10 3.75 7.79 -53.46
N VAL A 11 2.97 6.72 -53.48
CA VAL A 11 1.62 6.64 -54.09
C VAL A 11 0.57 6.95 -53.00
N PRO A 12 -0.39 7.87 -53.24
CA PRO A 12 -1.46 8.19 -52.29
C PRO A 12 -2.72 7.34 -52.54
N PRO A 13 -3.55 7.11 -51.51
CA PRO A 13 -4.97 6.90 -51.75
C PRO A 13 -5.83 8.01 -51.14
N ALA A 14 -6.54 8.67 -52.06
CA ALA A 14 -7.93 9.14 -52.04
C ALA A 14 -8.63 9.52 -50.72
N GLY A 15 -9.16 10.76 -50.72
CA GLY A 15 -10.56 11.02 -50.41
C GLY A 15 -10.87 11.43 -48.97
N ASP A 16 -10.91 12.75 -48.73
CA ASP A 16 -11.67 13.38 -47.65
C ASP A 16 -12.97 13.93 -48.25
N ASP A 17 -14.11 13.36 -47.86
CA ASP A 17 -15.44 13.87 -48.12
C ASP A 17 -16.15 14.15 -46.78
N GLY A 18 -15.87 15.34 -46.25
CA GLY A 18 -16.52 15.92 -45.09
C GLY A 18 -18.05 15.96 -45.19
N ARG A 19 -18.70 15.07 -44.45
CA ARG A 19 -20.10 15.21 -44.00
C ARG A 19 -20.21 14.89 -42.51
N PRO A 20 -20.78 15.78 -41.68
CA PRO A 20 -21.10 15.46 -40.30
C PRO A 20 -22.52 14.85 -40.17
N ALA A 21 -22.69 14.13 -39.05
CA ALA A 21 -23.94 13.76 -38.38
C ALA A 21 -24.68 12.46 -38.81
N ALA A 22 -24.66 11.46 -37.94
CA ALA A 22 -25.84 11.01 -37.18
C ALA A 22 -25.41 10.02 -36.08
N LEU A 23 -25.50 10.45 -34.82
CA LEU A 23 -25.42 9.58 -33.64
C LEU A 23 -26.69 8.71 -33.58
N PRO A 24 -26.59 7.39 -33.33
CA PRO A 24 -27.78 6.59 -33.05
C PRO A 24 -28.35 6.94 -31.66
N LEU A 25 -29.65 7.21 -31.65
CA LEU A 25 -30.48 7.47 -30.47
C LEU A 25 -30.41 6.29 -29.49
N ILE A 26 -30.00 6.57 -28.26
CA ILE A 26 -30.16 5.68 -27.10
C ILE A 26 -31.67 5.64 -26.76
N PRO A 27 -32.32 4.47 -26.68
CA PRO A 27 -33.70 4.41 -26.20
C PRO A 27 -33.75 4.69 -24.70
N ALA A 28 -34.76 5.49 -24.33
CA ALA A 28 -35.02 6.00 -23.00
C ALA A 28 -35.12 4.90 -21.93
N ALA A 29 -34.68 5.24 -20.72
CA ALA A 29 -34.82 4.46 -19.51
C ALA A 29 -36.28 4.03 -19.30
N SER A 30 -36.49 2.72 -19.14
CA SER A 30 -37.72 2.16 -18.57
C SER A 30 -37.77 2.50 -17.08
N GLU A 31 -38.83 3.19 -16.66
CA GLU A 31 -39.15 3.42 -15.25
C GLU A 31 -39.39 2.08 -14.52
N PRO A 32 -38.93 1.94 -13.26
CA PRO A 32 -39.29 0.80 -12.44
C PRO A 32 -40.76 0.86 -12.00
N PRO A 33 -41.46 -0.29 -11.91
CA PRO A 33 -42.87 -0.35 -11.55
C PRO A 33 -43.14 0.11 -10.10
N PRO A 34 -44.37 0.60 -9.83
CA PRO A 34 -44.73 1.19 -8.54
C PRO A 34 -44.69 0.16 -7.40
N GLY A 35 -44.16 0.59 -6.25
CA GLY A 35 -44.12 -0.20 -5.03
C GLY A 35 -45.52 -0.56 -4.51
N PRO A 36 -45.67 -1.71 -3.82
CA PRO A 36 -46.96 -2.14 -3.29
C PRO A 36 -47.45 -1.17 -2.21
N GLY A 37 -48.73 -0.80 -2.34
CA GLY A 37 -49.42 0.15 -1.50
C GLY A 37 -49.47 -0.27 -0.02
N ALA A 38 -49.42 0.74 0.83
CA ALA A 38 -49.77 0.61 2.23
C ALA A 38 -51.25 0.25 2.36
N ASP A 39 -51.53 -0.94 2.90
CA ASP A 39 -52.83 -1.23 3.51
C ASP A 39 -52.60 -1.63 4.96
N ALA A 40 -53.14 -0.80 5.85
CA ALA A 40 -53.10 -0.97 7.28
C ALA A 40 -54.31 -1.82 7.68
N SER A 41 -54.08 -3.10 7.98
CA SER A 41 -55.03 -3.90 8.75
C SER A 41 -54.37 -4.46 10.00
N ASN A 42 -54.94 -4.04 11.12
CA ASN A 42 -54.62 -4.37 12.49
C ASN A 42 -55.04 -5.82 12.78
N THR A 43 -54.08 -6.69 13.12
CA THR A 43 -54.38 -7.97 13.77
C THR A 43 -53.31 -8.26 14.81
N ALA A 44 -53.68 -8.16 16.08
CA ALA A 44 -52.85 -8.59 17.21
C ALA A 44 -52.70 -10.13 17.18
N PRO A 45 -51.52 -10.69 17.54
CA PRO A 45 -51.34 -12.13 17.54
C PRO A 45 -52.05 -12.80 18.72
N ASP A 46 -52.67 -13.94 18.43
CA ASP A 46 -53.45 -14.78 19.32
C ASP A 46 -52.59 -15.35 20.46
N SER A 47 -53.03 -15.11 21.69
CA SER A 47 -52.42 -15.52 22.96
C SER A 47 -52.28 -17.04 23.19
N ARG A 48 -52.57 -17.87 22.17
CA ARG A 48 -52.31 -19.32 22.14
C ARG A 48 -50.96 -19.68 21.51
N GLU A 49 -50.48 -18.97 20.48
CA GLU A 49 -49.19 -19.27 19.83
C GLU A 49 -47.99 -18.98 20.74
N ALA A 50 -48.08 -17.95 21.59
CA ALA A 50 -47.03 -17.61 22.54
C ALA A 50 -46.84 -18.68 23.64
N ARG A 51 -47.87 -19.48 23.95
CA ARG A 51 -47.80 -20.54 24.98
C ARG A 51 -47.19 -21.84 24.45
N ASP A 52 -47.34 -22.13 23.16
CA ASP A 52 -46.71 -23.30 22.52
C ASP A 52 -45.21 -23.09 22.25
N HIS A 53 -44.78 -21.86 22.02
CA HIS A 53 -43.35 -21.53 21.90
C HIS A 53 -42.59 -21.67 23.23
N ALA A 54 -43.21 -21.35 24.37
CA ALA A 54 -42.58 -21.50 25.69
C ALA A 54 -42.49 -22.96 26.16
N ARG A 55 -43.30 -23.89 25.64
CA ARG A 55 -43.20 -25.33 25.96
C ARG A 55 -42.14 -26.07 25.14
N ARG A 56 -41.65 -25.49 24.05
CA ARG A 56 -40.57 -26.08 23.22
C ARG A 56 -39.16 -25.75 23.71
N SER A 57 -38.98 -24.74 24.56
CA SER A 57 -37.64 -24.33 25.02
C SER A 57 -37.10 -25.10 26.23
N ASP A 58 -37.88 -26.00 26.83
CA ASP A 58 -37.50 -26.74 28.05
C ASP A 58 -37.17 -28.22 27.80
N ARG A 59 -36.97 -28.61 26.54
CA ARG A 59 -36.44 -29.94 26.17
C ARG A 59 -34.95 -29.81 25.85
N ALA A 60 -34.12 -30.08 26.84
CA ALA A 60 -32.70 -30.38 26.60
C ALA A 60 -32.61 -31.57 25.62
N PRO A 61 -31.76 -31.52 24.58
CA PRO A 61 -31.56 -32.66 23.71
C PRO A 61 -30.83 -33.74 24.50
N ASP A 62 -31.41 -34.93 24.51
CA ASP A 62 -30.81 -36.16 25.01
C ASP A 62 -29.55 -36.45 24.16
N LEU A 63 -28.38 -36.38 24.79
CA LEU A 63 -27.09 -36.65 24.15
C LEU A 63 -26.79 -38.15 24.26
N ASP A 64 -27.61 -38.96 23.60
CA ASP A 64 -27.34 -40.37 23.38
C ASP A 64 -27.71 -40.74 21.94
N ASP A 65 -26.76 -40.55 21.02
CA ASP A 65 -26.73 -41.28 19.76
C ASP A 65 -25.40 -41.05 19.04
N GLY A 66 -24.60 -42.11 18.94
CA GLY A 66 -23.36 -42.19 18.16
C GLY A 66 -23.52 -42.03 16.64
N ARG A 67 -24.53 -41.29 16.17
CA ARG A 67 -24.75 -40.90 14.77
C ARG A 67 -24.36 -39.46 14.46
N ALA A 68 -24.30 -38.55 15.45
CA ALA A 68 -23.90 -37.16 15.23
C ALA A 68 -22.38 -36.95 15.03
N LEU A 69 -21.57 -37.99 15.26
CA LEU A 69 -20.14 -37.99 14.93
C LEU A 69 -19.82 -38.57 13.53
N HIS A 70 -20.84 -39.02 12.80
CA HIS A 70 -20.67 -39.57 11.45
C HIS A 70 -21.04 -38.59 10.32
N GLU A 71 -21.52 -37.39 10.67
CA GLU A 71 -21.80 -36.29 9.74
C GLU A 71 -20.70 -35.19 9.76
N ILE A 72 -19.57 -35.46 10.43
CA ILE A 72 -18.33 -34.66 10.37
C ILE A 72 -17.22 -35.45 9.65
N HIS A 73 -17.59 -36.37 8.77
CA HIS A 73 -16.63 -37.17 8.00
C HIS A 73 -17.09 -37.42 6.55
N GLU A 74 -17.43 -36.34 5.84
CA GLU A 74 -17.42 -36.36 4.37
C GLU A 74 -17.05 -34.98 3.82
N VAL A 75 -15.80 -34.56 4.05
CA VAL A 75 -15.08 -33.75 3.05
C VAL A 75 -14.17 -34.75 2.34
N ARG A 76 -14.77 -35.51 1.42
CA ARG A 76 -14.07 -36.54 0.66
C ARG A 76 -13.88 -36.10 -0.78
N ASP A 77 -13.38 -34.88 -0.98
CA ASP A 77 -12.64 -34.61 -2.20
C ASP A 77 -11.61 -33.48 -2.01
N VAL A 78 -10.41 -33.71 -2.54
CA VAL A 78 -9.37 -32.66 -2.63
C VAL A 78 -9.85 -31.52 -3.54
N HIS A 79 -10.81 -31.81 -4.44
CA HIS A 79 -11.49 -30.83 -5.30
C HIS A 79 -12.28 -29.78 -4.50
N ASP A 80 -13.01 -30.17 -3.44
CA ASP A 80 -13.79 -29.23 -2.61
C ASP A 80 -12.87 -28.27 -1.83
N ILE A 81 -11.69 -28.73 -1.42
CA ILE A 81 -10.68 -27.86 -0.79
C ILE A 81 -10.12 -26.86 -1.82
N HIS A 82 -9.96 -27.27 -3.08
CA HIS A 82 -9.56 -26.37 -4.15
C HIS A 82 -10.63 -25.34 -4.49
N GLU A 83 -11.90 -25.74 -4.51
CA GLU A 83 -13.03 -24.85 -4.80
C GLU A 83 -13.28 -23.85 -3.66
N ILE A 84 -13.23 -24.29 -2.39
CA ILE A 84 -13.27 -23.39 -1.22
C ILE A 84 -12.04 -22.47 -1.19
N ARG A 85 -10.88 -22.94 -1.61
CA ARG A 85 -9.66 -22.12 -1.74
C ARG A 85 -9.76 -21.09 -2.87
N GLU A 86 -10.45 -21.41 -3.96
CA GLU A 86 -10.69 -20.50 -5.08
C GLU A 86 -11.69 -19.41 -4.67
N ILE A 87 -12.79 -19.78 -4.00
CA ILE A 87 -13.79 -18.86 -3.45
C ILE A 87 -13.18 -17.93 -2.39
N HIS A 88 -12.20 -18.39 -1.59
CA HIS A 88 -11.50 -17.56 -0.60
C HIS A 88 -10.36 -16.72 -1.20
N ASP A 89 -9.79 -17.14 -2.33
CA ASP A 89 -8.76 -16.37 -3.05
C ASP A 89 -9.36 -15.18 -3.85
N ASP A 90 -10.66 -15.20 -4.14
CA ASP A 90 -11.39 -14.15 -4.86
C ASP A 90 -11.72 -12.89 -4.04
N ALA A 91 -11.56 -12.91 -2.71
CA ALA A 91 -11.75 -11.74 -1.85
C ALA A 91 -10.52 -10.81 -1.79
N ARG A 92 -9.57 -10.94 -2.72
CA ARG A 92 -8.40 -10.04 -2.76
C ARG A 92 -8.78 -8.73 -3.46
N PRO A 93 -8.70 -7.58 -2.78
CA PRO A 93 -8.88 -6.31 -3.47
C PRO A 93 -7.82 -6.21 -4.58
N ALA A 94 -8.28 -6.03 -5.83
CA ALA A 94 -7.41 -5.85 -6.98
C ALA A 94 -6.37 -4.74 -6.69
N PRO A 95 -5.13 -4.84 -7.25
CA PRO A 95 -4.08 -3.86 -7.00
C PRO A 95 -4.57 -2.43 -7.25
N ARG A 96 -4.79 -1.67 -6.18
CA ARG A 96 -5.22 -0.27 -6.28
C ARG A 96 -4.01 0.61 -6.54
N ARG A 97 -4.13 1.56 -7.48
CA ARG A 97 -3.09 2.56 -7.72
C ARG A 97 -3.16 3.64 -6.65
N ALA A 98 -2.00 4.07 -6.14
CA ALA A 98 -1.91 5.25 -5.29
C ALA A 98 -2.36 6.49 -6.09
N SER A 99 -3.26 7.29 -5.52
CA SER A 99 -3.82 8.49 -6.15
C SER A 99 -4.14 9.53 -5.06
N ALA A 100 -4.37 10.79 -5.47
CA ALA A 100 -4.73 11.84 -4.51
C ALA A 100 -6.03 11.55 -3.73
N PRO A 101 -7.12 11.03 -4.35
CA PRO A 101 -8.31 10.62 -3.59
C PRO A 101 -8.02 9.50 -2.60
N PHE A 102 -7.23 8.49 -3.01
CA PHE A 102 -6.81 7.41 -2.11
C PHE A 102 -5.98 7.92 -0.93
N MET A 103 -5.05 8.86 -1.15
CA MET A 103 -4.26 9.43 -0.07
C MET A 103 -5.14 10.15 0.97
N ARG A 104 -6.19 10.85 0.52
CA ARG A 104 -7.08 11.62 1.39
C ARG A 104 -8.13 10.77 2.10
N SER A 105 -8.33 9.52 1.69
CA SER A 105 -9.36 8.66 2.30
C SER A 105 -9.00 8.22 3.72
N HIS A 106 -7.72 8.26 4.12
CA HIS A 106 -7.30 7.89 5.46
C HIS A 106 -6.01 8.63 5.89
N PRO A 107 -5.89 9.14 7.12
CA PRO A 107 -4.68 9.86 7.59
C PRO A 107 -3.41 9.01 7.52
N LEU A 108 -3.52 7.68 7.69
CA LEU A 108 -2.40 6.77 7.54
C LEU A 108 -1.84 6.73 6.10
N HIS A 109 -2.69 6.92 5.08
CA HIS A 109 -2.23 7.03 3.69
C HIS A 109 -1.50 8.35 3.47
N LEU A 110 -2.01 9.45 4.04
CA LEU A 110 -1.36 10.75 3.98
C LEU A 110 0.09 10.69 4.51
N VAL A 111 0.28 10.07 5.68
CA VAL A 111 1.61 9.89 6.28
C VAL A 111 2.46 8.93 5.45
N SER A 112 1.93 7.75 5.13
CA SER A 112 2.69 6.71 4.42
C SER A 112 3.15 7.16 3.03
N LEU A 113 2.37 8.00 2.35
CA LEU A 113 2.66 8.57 1.03
C LEU A 113 3.46 9.89 1.12
N GLY A 114 3.97 10.24 2.30
CA GLY A 114 4.82 11.40 2.52
C GLY A 114 4.14 12.71 2.13
N PHE A 115 2.88 12.89 2.55
CA PHE A 115 2.07 14.09 2.25
C PHE A 115 1.91 14.38 0.75
N GLY A 116 1.94 13.33 -0.08
CA GLY A 116 1.72 13.42 -1.53
C GLY A 116 2.99 13.32 -2.37
N THR A 117 4.17 13.37 -1.74
CA THR A 117 5.46 13.17 -2.45
C THR A 117 5.56 11.77 -3.06
N GLY A 118 4.95 10.77 -2.42
CA GLY A 118 4.81 9.42 -2.93
C GLY A 118 3.93 9.27 -4.17
N LEU A 119 3.17 10.30 -4.55
CA LEU A 119 2.33 10.32 -5.75
C LEU A 119 3.08 10.84 -7.00
N ALA A 120 4.36 11.21 -6.88
CA ALA A 120 5.13 11.71 -8.01
C ALA A 120 5.24 10.65 -9.13
N PRO A 121 5.02 11.00 -10.42
CA PRO A 121 4.83 10.03 -11.49
C PRO A 121 6.10 9.22 -11.83
N PHE A 122 7.28 9.84 -11.75
CA PHE A 122 8.52 9.22 -12.24
C PHE A 122 9.43 8.69 -11.13
N ALA A 123 9.55 9.43 -10.03
CA ALA A 123 10.50 9.09 -8.97
C ALA A 123 9.93 9.41 -7.58
N PRO A 124 8.85 8.73 -7.14
CA PRO A 124 8.26 8.91 -5.80
C PRO A 124 9.32 8.96 -4.70
N GLY A 125 10.23 7.99 -4.68
CA GLY A 125 11.26 7.92 -3.65
C GLY A 125 12.28 9.06 -3.69
N LEU A 126 12.56 9.64 -4.88
CA LEU A 126 13.41 10.83 -4.96
C LEU A 126 12.70 12.03 -4.33
N VAL A 127 11.44 12.26 -4.71
CA VAL A 127 10.65 13.39 -4.21
C VAL A 127 10.41 13.26 -2.71
N GLY A 128 10.11 12.05 -2.22
CA GLY A 128 9.97 11.76 -0.80
C GLY A 128 11.26 12.02 -0.01
N SER A 129 12.40 11.50 -0.48
CA SER A 129 13.69 11.76 0.18
C SER A 129 14.06 13.25 0.15
N LEU A 130 13.82 13.94 -0.97
CA LEU A 130 14.08 15.39 -1.09
C LEU A 130 13.21 16.18 -0.12
N PHE A 131 11.93 15.82 0.02
CA PHE A 131 11.06 16.38 1.05
C PHE A 131 11.57 16.09 2.46
N GLY A 132 12.11 14.89 2.72
CA GLY A 132 12.79 14.57 3.98
C GLY A 132 13.96 15.52 4.27
N TRP A 133 14.80 15.80 3.28
CA TRP A 133 15.92 16.73 3.45
C TRP A 133 15.44 18.17 3.66
N LEU A 134 14.52 18.66 2.82
CA LEU A 134 13.99 20.03 2.93
C LEU A 134 13.25 20.26 4.25
N SER A 135 12.44 19.29 4.69
CA SER A 135 11.75 19.36 5.98
C SER A 135 12.72 19.30 7.16
N PHE A 136 13.81 18.54 7.06
CA PHE A 136 14.87 18.57 8.07
C PHE A 136 15.50 19.96 8.18
N VAL A 137 15.94 20.54 7.05
CA VAL A 137 16.56 21.88 7.04
C VAL A 137 15.60 22.94 7.59
N ALA A 138 14.32 22.86 7.24
CA ALA A 138 13.30 23.80 7.73
C ALA A 138 13.03 23.65 9.25
N LEU A 139 13.03 22.43 9.78
CA LEU A 139 12.71 22.16 11.19
C LEU A 139 13.93 22.21 12.12
N ALA A 140 15.15 22.02 11.59
CA ALA A 140 16.38 21.92 12.37
C ALA A 140 16.64 23.14 13.29
N PRO A 141 16.38 24.40 12.88
CA PRO A 141 16.55 25.55 13.77
C PRO A 141 15.59 25.58 14.96
N HIS A 142 14.48 24.84 14.90
CA HIS A 142 13.39 24.90 15.88
C HIS A 142 13.39 23.72 16.86
N LEU A 143 14.17 22.68 16.59
CA LEU A 143 14.19 21.44 17.37
C LEU A 143 15.58 21.17 17.92
N SER A 144 15.67 20.94 19.22
CA SER A 144 16.89 20.39 19.82
C SER A 144 17.13 18.95 19.35
N PRO A 145 18.36 18.43 19.44
CA PRO A 145 18.65 17.04 19.08
C PRO A 145 17.74 16.03 19.80
N ALA A 146 17.43 16.25 21.08
CA ALA A 146 16.50 15.40 21.82
C ALA A 146 15.08 15.41 21.22
N ARG A 147 14.56 16.58 20.81
CA ARG A 147 13.25 16.69 20.16
C ARG A 147 13.23 16.01 18.80
N TRP A 148 14.34 16.09 18.05
CA TRP A 148 14.51 15.33 16.82
C TRP A 148 14.45 13.81 17.05
N LEU A 149 15.12 13.30 18.08
CA LEU A 149 15.06 11.87 18.43
C LEU A 149 13.63 11.44 18.79
N VAL A 150 12.90 12.25 19.57
CA VAL A 150 11.49 12.00 19.89
C VAL A 150 10.63 11.99 18.61
N LEU A 151 10.83 12.98 17.72
CA LEU A 151 10.11 13.07 16.44
C LEU A 151 10.38 11.84 15.55
N ILE A 152 11.63 11.42 15.43
CA ILE A 152 12.03 10.24 14.65
C ILE A 152 11.45 8.97 15.27
N ALA A 153 11.51 8.81 16.59
CA ALA A 153 10.96 7.65 17.28
C ALA A 153 9.42 7.56 17.13
N ALA A 154 8.72 8.68 17.32
CA ALA A 154 7.28 8.77 17.11
C ALA A 154 6.92 8.52 15.64
N GLY A 155 7.68 9.09 14.71
CA GLY A 155 7.52 8.88 13.28
C GLY A 155 7.77 7.42 12.88
N PHE A 156 8.73 6.74 13.49
CA PHE A 156 8.99 5.33 13.28
C PHE A 156 7.81 4.48 13.74
N ALA A 157 7.33 4.69 14.97
CA ALA A 157 6.17 3.97 15.51
C ALA A 157 4.90 4.18 14.65
N LEU A 158 4.63 5.42 14.27
CA LEU A 158 3.54 5.76 13.34
C LEU A 158 3.74 5.09 11.97
N GLY A 159 4.98 5.08 11.49
CA GLY A 159 5.37 4.46 10.23
C GLY A 159 5.09 2.97 10.18
N LEU A 160 5.30 2.23 11.27
CA LEU A 160 4.98 0.79 11.34
C LEU A 160 3.52 0.52 11.00
N VAL A 161 2.60 1.31 11.55
CA VAL A 161 1.16 1.16 11.32
C VAL A 161 0.76 1.74 9.97
N ALA A 162 1.25 2.94 9.63
CA ALA A 162 0.86 3.66 8.42
C ALA A 162 1.29 2.95 7.15
N THR A 163 2.54 2.47 7.10
CA THR A 163 3.08 1.76 5.94
C THR A 163 2.47 0.36 5.80
N HIS A 164 2.23 -0.35 6.92
CA HIS A 164 1.51 -1.63 6.90
C HIS A 164 0.09 -1.46 6.34
N TYR A 165 -0.68 -0.52 6.88
CA TYR A 165 -2.05 -0.23 6.45
C TYR A 165 -2.11 0.13 4.97
N THR A 166 -1.21 1.03 4.53
CA THR A 166 -1.16 1.50 3.14
C THR A 166 -0.68 0.42 2.18
N ALA A 167 0.29 -0.41 2.58
CA ALA A 167 0.76 -1.52 1.76
C ALA A 167 -0.38 -2.51 1.49
N ARG A 168 -1.14 -2.90 2.52
CA ARG A 168 -2.31 -3.78 2.37
C ARG A 168 -3.37 -3.17 1.45
N ALA A 169 -3.69 -1.88 1.64
CA ALA A 169 -4.70 -1.19 0.85
C ALA A 169 -4.33 -1.05 -0.65
N LEU A 170 -3.04 -1.13 -0.98
CA LEU A 170 -2.52 -1.10 -2.36
C LEU A 170 -2.28 -2.49 -2.96
N GLY A 171 -2.70 -3.57 -2.29
CA GLY A 171 -2.56 -4.95 -2.78
C GLY A 171 -1.33 -5.70 -2.22
N GLY A 172 -0.69 -5.17 -1.19
CA GLY A 172 0.44 -5.79 -0.48
C GLY A 172 1.82 -5.40 -0.99
N GLY A 173 2.84 -6.15 -0.56
CA GLY A 173 4.25 -5.94 -0.93
C GLY A 173 4.83 -4.61 -0.44
N ARG A 174 5.79 -4.05 -1.20
CA ARG A 174 6.42 -2.74 -0.94
C ARG A 174 6.09 -1.75 -2.07
N PRO A 175 4.90 -1.11 -2.04
CA PRO A 175 4.51 -0.13 -3.05
C PRO A 175 5.52 1.01 -3.16
N ARG A 176 5.91 1.36 -4.38
CA ARG A 176 6.85 2.47 -4.65
C ARG A 176 6.36 3.83 -4.15
N ALA A 177 5.05 3.98 -3.96
CA ALA A 177 4.42 5.21 -3.49
C ALA A 177 4.59 5.42 -1.97
N ILE A 178 4.91 4.36 -1.22
CA ILE A 178 5.26 4.49 0.20
C ILE A 178 6.67 5.07 0.29
N VAL A 179 6.80 6.24 0.90
CA VAL A 179 8.05 7.00 0.99
C VAL A 179 8.35 7.54 2.39
N TRP A 180 7.49 7.24 3.37
CA TRP A 180 7.67 7.65 4.76
C TRP A 180 8.95 7.08 5.40
N ASP A 181 9.27 5.82 5.07
CA ASP A 181 10.52 5.14 5.43
C ASP A 181 11.75 5.91 4.94
N GLN A 182 11.72 6.40 3.70
CA GLN A 182 12.80 7.19 3.09
C GLN A 182 12.93 8.59 3.72
N ILE A 183 11.82 9.21 4.10
CA ILE A 183 11.80 10.49 4.83
C ILE A 183 12.49 10.34 6.19
N LEU A 184 12.10 9.32 6.96
CA LEU A 184 12.72 9.04 8.27
C LEU A 184 14.20 8.69 8.15
N ALA A 185 14.58 7.86 7.18
CA ALA A 185 15.98 7.56 6.91
C ALA A 185 16.77 8.83 6.58
N THR A 186 16.19 9.74 5.80
CA THR A 186 16.81 11.04 5.49
C THR A 186 16.98 11.88 6.75
N TRP A 187 15.97 11.98 7.62
CA TRP A 187 16.08 12.71 8.89
C TRP A 187 17.18 12.15 9.79
N ILE A 188 17.31 10.83 9.90
CA ILE A 188 18.35 10.17 10.70
C ILE A 188 19.75 10.54 10.17
N VAL A 189 19.96 10.43 8.85
CA VAL A 189 21.25 10.77 8.24
C VAL A 189 21.58 12.25 8.44
N MET A 190 20.61 13.14 8.21
CA MET A 190 20.83 14.59 8.37
C MET A 190 21.10 14.97 9.83
N LEU A 191 20.39 14.37 10.78
CA LEU A 191 20.59 14.62 12.21
C LEU A 191 22.02 14.28 12.65
N LEU A 192 22.56 13.15 12.20
CA LEU A 192 23.87 12.66 12.63
C LEU A 192 25.05 13.26 11.85
N VAL A 193 24.81 13.80 10.66
CA VAL A 193 25.83 14.52 9.89
C VAL A 193 25.90 16.00 10.29
N THR A 194 24.86 16.55 10.93
CA THR A 194 24.83 17.95 11.38
C THR A 194 25.66 18.14 12.68
N PRO A 195 26.49 19.20 12.81
CA PRO A 195 26.65 20.33 11.89
C PRO A 195 27.45 19.99 10.63
N ALA A 196 26.89 20.34 9.47
CA ALA A 196 27.50 20.09 8.16
C ALA A 196 27.21 21.23 7.19
N SER A 197 28.20 21.55 6.36
CA SER A 197 28.03 22.44 5.21
C SER A 197 27.01 21.89 4.21
N PHE A 198 26.48 22.75 3.34
CA PHE A 198 25.57 22.33 2.26
C PHE A 198 26.16 21.20 1.41
N GLY A 199 27.46 21.27 1.08
CA GLY A 199 28.15 20.24 0.31
C GLY A 199 28.19 18.89 1.02
N GLN A 200 28.43 18.87 2.33
CA GLN A 200 28.41 17.65 3.14
C GLN A 200 27.00 17.05 3.25
N GLN A 201 25.98 17.89 3.44
CA GLN A 201 24.58 17.44 3.43
C GLN A 201 24.18 16.85 2.07
N LEU A 202 24.53 17.53 0.98
CA LEU A 202 24.28 17.04 -0.38
C LEU A 202 24.99 15.72 -0.65
N ALA A 203 26.25 15.57 -0.23
CA ALA A 203 27.01 14.34 -0.37
C ALA A 203 26.36 13.19 0.41
N ALA A 204 25.96 13.43 1.67
CA ALA A 204 25.26 12.45 2.48
C ALA A 204 23.90 12.05 1.88
N PHE A 205 23.15 13.02 1.35
CA PHE A 205 21.89 12.78 0.65
C PHE A 205 22.07 11.92 -0.61
N VAL A 206 23.04 12.27 -1.46
CA VAL A 206 23.34 11.50 -2.69
C VAL A 206 23.77 10.07 -2.34
N LEU A 207 24.62 9.91 -1.33
CA LEU A 207 25.05 8.59 -0.86
C LEU A 207 23.87 7.77 -0.33
N LEU A 208 23.00 8.36 0.51
CA LEU A 208 21.79 7.71 0.99
C LEU A 208 20.90 7.26 -0.18
N ARG A 209 20.71 8.12 -1.19
CA ARG A 209 19.92 7.78 -2.38
C ARG A 209 20.52 6.65 -3.18
N LEU A 210 21.84 6.59 -3.26
CA LEU A 210 22.54 5.47 -3.88
C LEU A 210 22.25 4.17 -3.12
N VAL A 211 22.39 4.15 -1.79
CA VAL A 211 22.11 2.96 -0.97
C VAL A 211 20.65 2.52 -1.07
N LEU A 212 19.70 3.45 -0.97
CA LEU A 212 18.26 3.18 -1.12
C LEU A 212 17.89 2.64 -2.50
N ARG A 213 18.59 3.06 -3.56
CA ARG A 213 18.40 2.57 -4.93
C ARG A 213 19.02 1.19 -5.13
N LEU A 214 20.23 0.97 -4.60
CA LEU A 214 20.96 -0.29 -4.77
C LEU A 214 20.37 -1.44 -3.95
N ARG A 215 19.78 -1.14 -2.78
CA ARG A 215 19.22 -2.13 -1.85
C ARG A 215 20.15 -3.35 -1.68
N PRO A 216 21.38 -3.15 -1.16
CA PRO A 216 22.33 -4.24 -1.02
C PRO A 216 21.70 -5.40 -0.21
N PRO A 217 21.97 -6.67 -0.56
CA PRO A 217 21.63 -7.79 0.32
C PRO A 217 22.24 -7.52 1.71
N PRO A 218 21.51 -7.60 2.84
CA PRO A 218 20.38 -8.49 3.16
C PRO A 218 18.96 -7.94 2.95
N MET A 219 18.76 -6.67 2.56
CA MET A 219 17.43 -6.02 2.45
C MET A 219 16.49 -6.76 1.48
N ARG A 220 17.04 -7.29 0.38
CA ARG A 220 16.30 -8.10 -0.61
C ARG A 220 15.67 -9.38 -0.05
N ARG A 221 16.11 -9.90 1.11
CA ARG A 221 15.58 -11.15 1.68
C ARG A 221 14.24 -10.96 2.39
N PHE A 222 13.95 -9.75 2.89
CA PHE A 222 12.65 -9.44 3.51
C PHE A 222 11.57 -9.23 2.45
N ASP A 223 11.92 -8.64 1.30
CA ASP A 223 11.02 -8.38 0.16
C ASP A 223 10.46 -9.68 -0.46
N ARG A 224 11.26 -10.75 -0.53
CA ARG A 224 10.89 -12.02 -1.20
C ARG A 224 10.06 -12.99 -0.34
N ARG A 225 9.86 -12.70 0.96
CA ARG A 225 9.13 -13.57 1.89
C ARG A 225 7.80 -12.98 2.35
N PHE A 226 7.33 -11.93 1.69
CA PHE A 226 5.97 -11.44 1.89
C PHE A 226 4.98 -12.37 1.22
N ASP A 227 4.65 -13.47 1.90
CA ASP A 227 3.42 -14.19 1.64
C ASP A 227 2.26 -13.34 2.17
N PRO A 228 1.35 -12.85 1.30
CA PRO A 228 0.16 -12.10 1.73
C PRO A 228 -0.72 -12.86 2.73
N ARG A 229 -0.57 -14.19 2.82
CA ARG A 229 -1.36 -15.07 3.70
C ARG A 229 -0.89 -15.08 5.15
N PHE A 230 0.31 -14.60 5.46
CA PHE A 230 0.81 -14.53 6.84
C PHE A 230 0.61 -13.13 7.44
N ASP A 231 -0.62 -12.87 7.88
CA ASP A 231 -1.03 -11.62 8.53
C ASP A 231 -0.56 -11.55 9.99
N HIS A 232 0.74 -11.32 10.19
CA HIS A 232 1.21 -10.78 11.46
C HIS A 232 1.01 -9.27 11.42
N ARG A 233 0.21 -8.76 12.38
CA ARG A 233 -0.44 -7.43 12.44
C ARG A 233 0.38 -6.19 12.05
N LEU A 234 1.71 -6.26 11.93
CA LEU A 234 2.60 -5.17 11.50
C LEU A 234 3.82 -5.60 10.66
N LYS A 235 3.93 -6.87 10.25
CA LYS A 235 5.17 -7.42 9.62
C LYS A 235 5.55 -6.69 8.33
N ALA A 236 4.56 -6.29 7.54
CA ALA A 236 4.81 -5.51 6.31
C ALA A 236 5.39 -4.13 6.60
N GLY A 237 4.78 -3.37 7.52
CA GLY A 237 5.30 -2.05 7.87
C GLY A 237 6.67 -2.13 8.52
N PHE A 238 6.89 -3.12 9.39
CA PHE A 238 8.20 -3.37 9.99
C PHE A 238 9.29 -3.61 8.93
N GLY A 239 9.05 -4.48 7.95
CA GLY A 239 10.01 -4.74 6.87
C GLY A 239 10.33 -3.48 6.05
N ILE A 240 9.31 -2.71 5.68
CA ILE A 240 9.46 -1.45 4.94
C ILE A 240 10.33 -0.46 5.71
N MET A 241 10.01 -0.24 6.99
CA MET A 241 10.68 0.75 7.84
C MET A 241 12.12 0.34 8.19
N ILE A 242 12.36 -0.95 8.50
CA ILE A 242 13.69 -1.45 8.85
C ILE A 242 14.62 -1.47 7.65
N ASP A 243 14.13 -1.78 6.44
CA ASP A 243 14.96 -1.74 5.25
C ASP A 243 15.64 -0.37 5.10
N ASP A 244 14.89 0.73 5.19
CA ASP A 244 15.48 2.07 5.00
C ASP A 244 16.28 2.56 6.22
N LEU A 245 15.98 2.04 7.42
CA LEU A 245 16.82 2.25 8.58
C LEU A 245 18.21 1.59 8.41
N VAL A 246 18.26 0.39 7.85
CA VAL A 246 19.51 -0.26 7.47
C VAL A 246 20.23 0.54 6.38
N ALA A 247 19.49 1.13 5.43
CA ALA A 247 20.08 2.01 4.41
C ALA A 247 20.75 3.24 5.05
N ALA A 248 20.06 3.89 5.99
CA ALA A 248 20.59 5.03 6.75
C ALA A 248 21.85 4.62 7.54
N PHE A 249 21.81 3.48 8.23
CA PHE A 249 22.96 2.94 8.96
C PHE A 249 24.17 2.71 8.04
N LEU A 250 23.98 2.02 6.91
CA LEU A 250 25.07 1.76 5.95
C LEU A 250 25.64 3.06 5.35
N THR A 251 24.77 4.06 5.11
CA THR A 251 25.19 5.38 4.66
C THR A 251 26.08 6.08 5.69
N LEU A 252 25.63 6.10 6.95
CA LEU A 252 26.39 6.69 8.06
C LEU A 252 27.70 5.96 8.31
N LEU A 253 27.70 4.63 8.22
CA LEU A 253 28.91 3.82 8.35
C LEU A 253 29.92 4.12 7.24
N ALA A 254 29.47 4.33 6.00
CA ALA A 254 30.33 4.71 4.89
C ALA A 254 30.92 6.11 5.11
N ILE A 255 30.12 7.08 5.57
CA ILE A 255 30.60 8.43 5.91
C ILE A 255 31.61 8.38 7.05
N ALA A 256 31.32 7.61 8.12
CA ALA A 256 32.20 7.46 9.27
C ALA A 256 33.52 6.79 8.89
N THR A 257 33.48 5.74 8.06
CA THR A 257 34.68 5.06 7.54
C THR A 257 35.53 6.01 6.70
N TRP A 258 34.91 6.78 5.81
CA TRP A 258 35.62 7.79 5.02
C TRP A 258 36.34 8.80 5.92
N HIS A 259 35.65 9.34 6.91
CA HIS A 259 36.24 10.28 7.85
C HIS A 259 37.39 9.64 8.67
N ALA A 260 37.23 8.39 9.10
CA ALA A 260 38.27 7.68 9.85
C ALA A 260 39.54 7.42 9.02
N VAL A 261 39.41 7.16 7.71
CA VAL A 261 40.54 6.86 6.81
C VAL A 261 41.24 8.12 6.30
N PHE A 262 40.49 9.18 6.02
CA PHE A 262 41.01 10.38 5.35
C PHE A 262 41.12 11.60 6.27
N SER A 263 40.63 11.53 7.50
CA SER A 263 40.70 12.62 8.49
C SER A 263 41.57 12.31 9.69
N THR A 264 42.39 11.24 9.64
CA THR A 264 43.53 11.03 10.55
C THR A 264 44.57 12.12 10.32
N PRO A 265 44.85 12.99 11.31
CA PRO A 265 46.03 13.85 11.27
C PRO A 265 47.28 12.98 11.42
N GLY A 266 48.29 13.24 10.59
CA GLY A 266 49.68 12.90 10.93
C GLY A 266 50.18 13.79 12.06
#